data_AF-A0A3L9L996-F1
#
_entry.id   AF-A0A3L9L996-F1
#
_cell.length_a   1.000
_cell.length_b   1.000
_cell.length_c   1.000
_cell.angle_alpha   90.00
_cell.angle_beta   90.00
_cell.angle_gamma   90.00
#
_symmetry.space_group_name_H-M   'P 1'
#
loop_
_entity.id
_entity.type
_entity.pdbx_description
1 polymer ?
#
loop_
_entity_poly.entity_id
_entity_poly.type
_entity_poly.pdbx_seq_one_letter_code
_entity_poly.pdbx_strand_id
1 'polypeptide(L)'
;MNRSRTLATAVTLLVLGAGTLTACGSDSTDEPRSMSTTSVIDDGPTSGIRSEAASPAAESTQDSAPTPEVTDRQTEMASPAGEAVGKQNASKSAEPSESCADSNATKAVNDNIGKVPPPFPDGHQKTDWVAMDLSTYDSCSTLSWVTLSIKSATASSPYTQMLFHNGDYLGTTTSQAIGFYPTTDRLDDSSIQVTYTYVEGNESNADASGRAVSTYTWNESTESIDHAGEWPPGIG
;
A
#
# COMPACT_ATOMS: atom_id res chain seq x y z
N MET A 1 -7.55 53.70 -34.30
CA MET A 1 -6.23 54.28 -34.67
C MET A 1 -5.15 53.51 -33.90
N ASN A 2 -4.53 52.51 -34.53
CA ASN A 2 -3.09 52.39 -34.84
C ASN A 2 -2.17 52.85 -33.69
N ARG A 3 -1.21 52.04 -33.22
CA ARG A 3 -0.05 51.60 -34.03
C ARG A 3 0.53 50.26 -33.59
N SER A 4 0.69 49.39 -34.58
CA SER A 4 1.57 48.23 -34.62
C SER A 4 3.05 48.61 -34.48
N ARG A 5 3.86 47.70 -33.93
CA ARG A 5 5.30 47.61 -34.25
C ARG A 5 5.65 46.15 -34.51
N THR A 6 6.15 45.92 -35.72
CA THR A 6 6.58 44.64 -36.30
C THR A 6 8.11 44.63 -36.40
N LEU A 7 8.67 43.41 -36.45
CA LEU A 7 9.98 43.00 -37.00
C LEU A 7 11.23 43.14 -36.11
N ALA A 8 11.88 42.01 -35.81
CA ALA A 8 13.06 41.59 -36.59
C ALA A 8 13.44 40.13 -36.31
N THR A 9 13.68 39.41 -37.41
CA THR A 9 14.12 38.03 -37.55
C THR A 9 15.60 37.87 -37.22
N ALA A 10 16.01 36.75 -36.63
CA ALA A 10 17.36 36.22 -36.78
C ALA A 10 17.31 34.69 -36.81
N VAL A 11 17.51 34.16 -38.02
CA VAL A 11 17.70 32.74 -38.33
C VAL A 11 19.17 32.42 -38.10
N THR A 12 19.48 31.34 -37.38
CA THR A 12 20.81 30.73 -37.42
C THR A 12 20.66 29.22 -37.62
N LEU A 13 21.15 28.79 -38.78
CA LEU A 13 21.23 27.43 -39.31
C LEU A 13 22.61 26.81 -38.98
N LEU A 14 22.73 25.50 -39.21
CA LEU A 14 23.94 24.62 -39.19
C LEU A 14 24.36 24.08 -37.80
N VAL A 15 24.64 22.79 -37.60
CA VAL A 15 25.37 21.85 -38.47
C VAL A 15 24.82 20.41 -38.31
N LEU A 16 24.59 19.72 -39.44
CA LEU A 16 24.44 18.25 -39.51
C LEU A 16 25.82 17.59 -39.45
N GLY A 17 26.03 16.69 -38.49
CA GLY A 17 27.14 15.75 -38.49
C GLY A 17 26.67 14.38 -38.94
N ALA A 18 26.95 14.02 -40.20
CA ALA A 18 26.84 12.65 -40.71
C ALA A 18 28.19 11.95 -40.52
N GLY A 19 28.23 10.94 -39.66
CA GLY A 19 29.36 10.03 -39.51
C GLY A 19 28.92 8.61 -39.83
N THR A 20 29.31 8.10 -41.00
CA THR A 20 29.25 6.67 -41.33
C THR A 20 30.65 6.09 -41.22
N LEU A 21 30.83 5.09 -40.37
CA LEU A 21 31.98 4.18 -40.43
C LEU A 21 31.48 2.73 -40.36
N THR A 22 31.96 1.96 -41.32
CA THR A 22 31.62 0.58 -41.62
C THR A 22 32.63 -0.38 -40.97
N ALA A 23 32.10 -1.50 -40.46
CA ALA A 23 32.69 -2.84 -40.30
C ALA A 23 33.85 -3.07 -39.30
N CYS A 24 33.67 -4.03 -38.40
CA CYS A 24 34.16 -5.41 -38.62
C CYS A 24 33.47 -6.36 -37.63
N GLY A 25 33.08 -7.54 -38.11
CA GLY A 25 32.43 -8.58 -37.31
C GLY A 25 33.41 -9.36 -36.44
N SER A 26 32.89 -9.97 -35.39
CA SER A 26 33.38 -11.22 -34.82
C SER A 26 32.21 -11.91 -34.15
N ASP A 27 31.92 -13.09 -34.68
CA ASP A 27 31.00 -14.09 -34.14
C ASP A 27 31.55 -14.56 -32.79
N SER A 28 30.79 -14.35 -31.71
CA SER A 28 31.02 -14.99 -30.42
C SER A 28 29.67 -15.39 -29.85
N THR A 29 29.36 -16.66 -30.06
CA THR A 29 28.31 -17.39 -29.36
C THR A 29 28.71 -17.49 -27.88
N ASP A 30 28.01 -16.83 -26.96
CA ASP A 30 28.07 -17.15 -25.52
C ASP A 30 26.69 -16.89 -24.88
N GLU A 31 26.25 -17.87 -24.09
CA GLU A 31 24.95 -17.97 -23.45
C GLU A 31 24.64 -16.82 -22.48
N PRO A 32 23.35 -16.49 -22.24
CA PRO A 32 22.97 -15.58 -21.18
C PRO A 32 23.17 -16.25 -19.82
N ARG A 33 24.30 -15.98 -19.17
CA ARG A 33 24.46 -16.27 -17.74
C ARG A 33 23.63 -15.26 -16.96
N SER A 34 22.55 -15.76 -16.37
CA SER A 34 21.76 -15.10 -15.34
C SER A 34 22.67 -14.45 -14.31
N MET A 35 22.72 -13.12 -14.29
CA MET A 35 23.24 -12.39 -13.14
C MET A 35 22.06 -12.14 -12.21
N SER A 36 21.87 -13.03 -11.23
CA SER A 36 21.11 -12.73 -10.04
C SER A 36 21.92 -11.71 -9.23
N THR A 37 21.65 -10.42 -9.41
CA THR A 37 22.08 -9.41 -8.46
C THR A 37 21.19 -9.54 -7.22
N THR A 38 21.64 -10.35 -6.25
CA THR A 38 21.14 -10.23 -4.88
C THR A 38 21.71 -8.93 -4.34
N SER A 39 20.92 -7.86 -4.41
CA SER A 39 21.19 -6.64 -3.65
C SER A 39 20.69 -6.92 -2.24
N VAL A 40 21.62 -7.22 -1.33
CA VAL A 40 21.37 -7.12 0.11
C VAL A 40 21.30 -5.62 0.41
N ILE A 41 20.10 -5.09 0.66
CA ILE A 41 19.94 -3.76 1.25
C ILE A 41 20.14 -3.92 2.75
N ASP A 42 21.21 -3.28 3.21
CA ASP A 42 21.60 -3.07 4.59
C ASP A 42 20.74 -1.93 5.18
N ASP A 43 20.03 -2.23 6.28
CA ASP A 43 19.51 -1.32 7.33
C ASP A 43 18.88 0.03 6.92
N GLY A 44 17.72 -0.03 6.24
CA GLY A 44 16.72 1.05 6.23
C GLY A 44 15.39 0.56 6.82
N PRO A 45 14.55 1.42 7.43
CA PRO A 45 13.26 0.98 7.95
C PRO A 45 12.47 0.37 6.79
N THR A 46 12.32 -0.95 6.81
CA THR A 46 11.58 -1.70 5.82
C THR A 46 10.14 -1.25 5.95
N SER A 47 9.66 -0.46 4.99
CA SER A 47 8.23 -0.29 4.79
C SER A 47 7.69 -1.71 4.59
N GLY A 48 6.96 -2.24 5.57
CA GLY A 48 6.46 -3.62 5.58
C GLY A 48 5.34 -3.85 4.58
N ILE A 49 5.34 -3.13 3.46
CA ILE A 49 4.35 -3.25 2.40
C ILE A 49 4.94 -4.17 1.34
N ARG A 50 4.39 -5.38 1.25
CA ARG A 50 4.72 -6.34 0.21
C ARG A 50 3.82 -6.08 -1.00
N SER A 51 4.41 -5.66 -2.11
CA SER A 51 3.69 -5.58 -3.37
C SER A 51 3.62 -6.97 -4.01
N GLU A 52 2.42 -7.54 -4.13
CA GLU A 52 2.19 -8.69 -5.00
C GLU A 52 1.50 -8.22 -6.29
N ALA A 53 2.18 -8.43 -7.42
CA ALA A 53 1.60 -8.16 -8.73
C ALA A 53 0.47 -9.18 -9.01
N ALA A 54 -0.72 -8.66 -9.30
CA ALA A 54 -1.91 -9.45 -9.59
C ALA A 54 -1.67 -10.47 -10.73
N SER A 55 -1.81 -11.77 -10.42
CA SER A 55 -2.01 -12.82 -11.42
C SER A 55 -3.50 -13.17 -11.52
N PRO A 56 -4.06 -13.35 -12.73
CA PRO A 56 -5.48 -13.61 -12.91
C PRO A 56 -5.80 -15.07 -12.54
N ALA A 57 -6.70 -15.26 -11.58
CA ALA A 57 -7.26 -16.57 -11.28
C ALA A 57 -8.39 -16.90 -12.27
N ALA A 58 -8.27 -18.08 -12.87
CA ALA A 58 -9.17 -18.63 -13.86
C ALA A 58 -10.57 -18.95 -13.30
N GLU A 59 -11.56 -18.62 -14.11
CA GLU A 59 -12.98 -18.95 -13.97
C GLU A 59 -13.18 -20.47 -13.91
N SER A 60 -13.78 -20.98 -12.83
CA SER A 60 -14.19 -22.39 -12.69
C SER A 60 -15.70 -22.47 -12.57
N THR A 61 -16.31 -22.94 -13.65
CA THR A 61 -17.73 -23.24 -13.84
C THR A 61 -18.23 -24.26 -12.81
N GLN A 62 -19.33 -23.94 -12.14
CA GLN A 62 -19.98 -24.80 -11.15
C GLN A 62 -20.73 -25.97 -11.79
N ASP A 63 -20.57 -27.09 -11.09
CA ASP A 63 -21.11 -28.44 -11.30
C ASP A 63 -22.62 -28.53 -11.01
N SER A 64 -23.33 -29.36 -11.78
CA SER A 64 -24.73 -29.71 -11.56
C SER A 64 -24.83 -31.12 -10.97
N ALA A 65 -25.38 -31.21 -9.77
CA ALA A 65 -25.62 -32.46 -9.04
C ALA A 65 -26.62 -33.41 -9.75
N PRO A 66 -26.57 -34.70 -9.39
CA PRO A 66 -27.81 -35.35 -8.98
C PRO A 66 -27.69 -36.20 -7.70
N THR A 67 -28.78 -36.16 -6.92
CA THR A 67 -29.12 -37.01 -5.77
C THR A 67 -29.23 -38.49 -6.16
N PRO A 68 -28.96 -39.42 -5.22
CA PRO A 68 -30.06 -40.26 -4.78
C PRO A 68 -30.12 -40.51 -3.26
N GLU A 69 -31.34 -40.83 -2.87
CA GLU A 69 -31.92 -41.22 -1.58
C GLU A 69 -31.43 -42.61 -1.09
N VAL A 70 -31.58 -42.90 0.21
CA VAL A 70 -32.18 -44.13 0.80
C VAL A 70 -31.80 -44.32 2.29
N THR A 71 -32.82 -44.21 3.14
CA THR A 71 -33.25 -45.09 4.26
C THR A 71 -32.31 -45.46 5.42
N ASP A 72 -32.60 -44.85 6.57
CA ASP A 72 -33.12 -45.45 7.83
C ASP A 72 -32.39 -46.65 8.48
N ARG A 73 -31.96 -46.45 9.75
CA ARG A 73 -32.05 -47.44 10.85
C ARG A 73 -31.82 -46.83 12.23
N GLN A 74 -32.79 -47.10 13.08
CA GLN A 74 -33.03 -46.72 14.47
C GLN A 74 -32.05 -47.36 15.50
N THR A 75 -31.89 -46.72 16.67
CA THR A 75 -32.04 -47.28 18.05
C THR A 75 -30.88 -46.98 19.04
N GLU A 76 -31.20 -46.08 20.00
CA GLU A 76 -31.04 -46.20 21.48
C GLU A 76 -29.65 -46.30 22.18
N MET A 77 -29.48 -45.35 23.12
CA MET A 77 -28.74 -45.34 24.41
C MET A 77 -27.43 -46.12 24.59
N ALA A 78 -26.38 -45.39 24.99
CA ALA A 78 -25.76 -45.57 26.32
C ALA A 78 -24.70 -44.49 26.58
N SER A 79 -24.91 -43.72 27.66
CA SER A 79 -23.84 -43.02 28.37
C SER A 79 -23.07 -44.05 29.21
N PRO A 80 -21.73 -43.94 29.29
CA PRO A 80 -21.16 -43.76 30.62
C PRO A 80 -20.04 -42.71 30.66
N ALA A 81 -19.94 -42.12 31.85
CA ALA A 81 -18.82 -41.31 32.28
C ALA A 81 -17.48 -42.04 32.12
N GLY A 82 -16.48 -41.29 31.67
CA GLY A 82 -15.08 -41.70 31.66
C GLY A 82 -14.21 -40.50 31.98
N GLU A 83 -13.90 -40.31 33.25
CA GLU A 83 -12.75 -39.53 33.70
C GLU A 83 -11.48 -40.18 33.17
N ALA A 84 -10.67 -39.41 32.43
CA ALA A 84 -9.25 -39.68 32.25
C ALA A 84 -8.49 -38.35 32.21
N VAL A 85 -8.02 -37.96 33.38
CA VAL A 85 -6.95 -36.99 33.60
C VAL A 85 -5.70 -37.38 32.82
N GLY A 86 -5.10 -36.46 32.07
CA GLY A 86 -3.82 -36.73 31.43
C GLY A 86 -3.21 -35.58 30.64
N LYS A 87 -2.48 -34.70 31.35
CA LYS A 87 -1.36 -33.85 30.89
C LYS A 87 -1.70 -32.80 29.81
N GLN A 88 -1.94 -31.54 30.19
CA GLN A 88 -0.86 -30.55 30.36
C GLN A 88 0.19 -30.65 29.25
N ASN A 89 -0.21 -30.40 28.01
CA ASN A 89 0.68 -29.76 27.06
C ASN A 89 0.28 -28.29 27.06
N ALA A 90 1.11 -27.46 27.70
CA ALA A 90 0.97 -26.02 27.67
C ALA A 90 1.11 -25.55 26.22
N SER A 91 -0.01 -25.53 25.50
CA SER A 91 -0.15 -24.60 24.40
C SER A 91 0.04 -23.23 25.03
N LYS A 92 1.08 -22.53 24.59
CA LYS A 92 1.34 -21.15 24.93
C LYS A 92 0.18 -20.37 24.31
N SER A 93 -0.94 -20.36 25.03
CA SER A 93 -2.06 -19.47 24.80
C SER A 93 -1.44 -18.09 24.80
N ALA A 94 -1.47 -17.42 23.65
CA ALA A 94 -1.23 -15.99 23.61
C ALA A 94 -2.05 -15.40 24.76
N GLU A 95 -1.36 -14.78 25.71
CA GLU A 95 -2.06 -14.06 26.76
C GLU A 95 -2.90 -12.99 26.07
N PRO A 96 -4.15 -12.76 26.51
CA PRO A 96 -4.93 -11.64 26.00
C PRO A 96 -4.08 -10.39 26.21
N SER A 97 -3.72 -9.72 25.11
CA SER A 97 -2.98 -8.46 25.15
C SER A 97 -3.62 -7.55 26.18
N GLU A 98 -2.79 -7.01 27.08
CA GLU A 98 -3.21 -6.10 28.13
C GLU A 98 -4.17 -5.05 27.55
N SER A 99 -5.28 -4.87 28.27
CA SER A 99 -6.55 -4.36 27.78
C SER A 99 -6.45 -3.17 26.80
N CYS A 100 -7.21 -3.24 25.71
CA CYS A 100 -7.58 -2.16 24.79
C CYS A 100 -8.04 -0.84 25.43
N ALA A 101 -8.25 -0.83 26.75
CA ALA A 101 -8.63 0.35 27.49
C ALA A 101 -7.42 1.30 27.57
N ASP A 102 -7.57 2.48 26.98
CA ASP A 102 -6.60 3.59 26.91
C ASP A 102 -5.67 3.62 25.68
N SER A 103 -6.20 3.22 24.52
CA SER A 103 -5.59 3.43 23.21
C SER A 103 -5.57 4.93 22.82
N ASN A 104 -4.57 5.68 23.26
CA ASN A 104 -4.44 7.09 22.92
C ASN A 104 -3.89 7.27 21.49
N ALA A 105 -4.77 7.48 20.51
CA ALA A 105 -4.43 7.72 19.12
C ALA A 105 -3.40 8.86 18.94
N THR A 106 -3.53 9.95 19.70
CA THR A 106 -2.57 11.07 19.68
C THR A 106 -1.17 10.61 20.11
N LYS A 107 -1.08 9.77 21.14
CA LYS A 107 0.20 9.20 21.57
C LYS A 107 0.79 8.27 20.50
N ALA A 108 -0.02 7.38 19.93
CA ALA A 108 0.42 6.46 18.88
C ALA A 108 0.98 7.20 17.65
N VAL A 109 0.32 8.28 17.24
CA VAL A 109 0.82 9.16 16.18
C VAL A 109 2.11 9.84 16.61
N ASN A 110 2.14 10.53 17.75
CA ASN A 110 3.31 11.30 18.19
C ASN A 110 4.57 10.44 18.37
N ASP A 111 4.43 9.21 18.85
CA ASP A 111 5.54 8.28 19.05
C ASP A 111 6.14 7.80 17.71
N ASN A 112 5.36 7.87 16.61
CA ASN A 112 5.75 7.32 15.31
C ASN A 112 5.86 8.37 14.20
N ILE A 113 5.42 9.62 14.41
CA ILE A 113 5.39 10.67 13.39
C ILE A 113 6.78 11.01 12.83
N GLY A 114 7.83 10.84 13.64
CA GLY A 114 9.23 11.01 13.21
C GLY A 114 9.74 9.91 12.26
N LYS A 115 9.00 8.80 12.13
CA LYS A 115 9.30 7.69 11.19
C LYS A 115 8.57 7.88 9.85
N VAL A 116 7.64 8.82 9.76
CA VAL A 116 6.88 9.10 8.53
C VAL A 116 7.76 9.91 7.57
N PRO A 117 7.84 9.54 6.28
CA PRO A 117 8.54 10.34 5.28
C PRO A 117 8.05 11.80 5.27
N PRO A 118 8.93 12.78 5.00
CA PRO A 118 8.53 14.19 5.01
C PRO A 118 7.44 14.48 3.96
N PRO A 119 6.55 15.47 4.20
CA PRO A 119 5.49 15.82 3.25
C PRO A 119 5.98 16.22 1.86
N PHE A 120 7.20 16.79 1.79
CA PHE A 120 7.86 17.20 0.56
C PHE A 120 9.28 16.61 0.52
N PRO A 121 9.52 15.54 -0.26
CA PRO A 121 10.82 14.85 -0.29
C PRO A 121 12.00 15.70 -0.73
N ASP A 122 11.75 16.70 -1.57
CA ASP A 122 12.75 17.65 -2.07
C ASP A 122 13.17 18.71 -1.05
N GLY A 123 12.50 18.77 0.10
CA GLY A 123 12.79 19.71 1.18
C GLY A 123 12.51 21.17 0.85
N HIS A 124 11.80 21.47 -0.25
CA HIS A 124 11.51 22.85 -0.66
C HIS A 124 10.59 23.57 0.34
N GLN A 125 9.83 22.82 1.12
CA GLN A 125 8.95 23.34 2.16
C GLN A 125 9.16 22.57 3.46
N LYS A 126 9.54 23.28 4.52
CA LYS A 126 9.62 22.72 5.87
C LYS A 126 8.25 22.86 6.53
N THR A 127 7.54 21.74 6.65
CA THR A 127 6.26 21.69 7.35
C THR A 127 6.15 20.33 8.04
N ASP A 128 5.44 20.33 9.16
CA ASP A 128 5.23 19.15 9.98
C ASP A 128 3.90 18.48 9.60
N TRP A 129 3.86 17.16 9.79
CA TRP A 129 2.63 16.40 9.72
C TRP A 129 1.69 16.77 10.87
N VAL A 130 0.39 16.76 10.56
CA VAL A 130 -0.71 16.96 11.50
C VAL A 130 -1.73 15.86 11.24
N ALA A 131 -2.16 15.16 12.29
CA ALA A 131 -3.25 14.20 12.19
C ALA A 131 -4.57 14.91 11.88
N MET A 132 -5.24 14.45 10.82
CA MET A 132 -6.51 15.00 10.35
C MET A 132 -7.70 14.35 11.05
N ASP A 133 -7.62 13.03 11.20
CA ASP A 133 -8.65 12.22 11.82
C ASP A 133 -7.99 11.12 12.64
N LEU A 134 -8.28 11.11 13.93
CA LEU A 134 -7.80 10.11 14.89
C LEU A 134 -8.86 9.03 15.17
N SER A 135 -10.09 9.20 14.67
CA SER A 135 -11.20 8.27 14.94
C SER A 135 -11.06 6.93 14.20
N THR A 136 -10.23 6.88 13.16
CA THR A 136 -9.92 5.68 12.39
C THR A 136 -8.84 4.80 13.05
N TYR A 137 -8.19 5.29 14.10
CA TYR A 137 -7.24 4.54 14.91
C TYR A 137 -7.96 3.73 15.98
N ASP A 138 -7.55 2.48 16.12
CA ASP A 138 -7.97 1.57 17.19
C ASP A 138 -6.78 0.65 17.49
N SER A 139 -6.36 0.59 18.75
CA SER A 139 -5.23 -0.27 19.16
C SER A 139 -5.61 -1.74 19.30
N CYS A 140 -6.87 -2.11 19.07
CA CYS A 140 -7.33 -3.49 19.10
C CYS A 140 -7.94 -3.94 17.78
N SER A 141 -7.90 -3.09 16.77
CA SER A 141 -8.21 -3.49 15.40
C SER A 141 -6.99 -4.16 14.77
N THR A 142 -7.24 -5.23 14.04
CA THR A 142 -6.22 -5.91 13.22
C THR A 142 -5.59 -4.95 12.22
N LEU A 143 -6.36 -4.04 11.62
CA LEU A 143 -5.81 -2.93 10.86
C LEU A 143 -6.53 -1.63 11.21
N SER A 144 -5.79 -0.61 11.59
CA SER A 144 -6.30 0.75 11.77
C SER A 144 -5.37 1.75 11.11
N TRP A 145 -5.84 2.98 10.89
CA TRP A 145 -5.04 3.99 10.21
C TRP A 145 -5.27 5.39 10.79
N VAL A 146 -4.34 6.30 10.50
CA VAL A 146 -4.48 7.73 10.74
C VAL A 146 -4.08 8.49 9.50
N THR A 147 -4.97 9.36 9.01
CA THR A 147 -4.66 10.25 7.89
C THR A 147 -3.93 11.49 8.39
N LEU A 148 -2.78 11.77 7.80
CA LEU A 148 -1.97 12.96 8.05
C LEU A 148 -2.07 13.93 6.87
N SER A 149 -2.02 15.22 7.17
CA SER A 149 -1.75 16.28 6.19
C SER A 149 -0.87 17.34 6.84
N ILE A 150 -0.70 18.48 6.19
CA ILE A 150 0.12 19.59 6.68
C ILE A 150 -0.76 20.67 7.31
N LYS A 151 -0.16 21.48 8.18
CA LYS A 151 -0.83 22.68 8.69
C LYS A 151 -1.17 23.64 7.54
N SER A 152 -2.36 24.24 7.58
CA SER A 152 -2.86 25.15 6.54
C SER A 152 -2.94 24.50 5.15
N ALA A 153 -3.24 23.19 5.11
CA ALA A 153 -3.44 22.46 3.87
C ALA A 153 -4.51 23.09 2.96
N THR A 154 -4.27 23.01 1.66
CA THR A 154 -5.27 23.23 0.61
C THR A 154 -5.76 21.87 0.09
N ALA A 155 -6.76 21.88 -0.81
CA ALA A 155 -7.33 20.64 -1.35
C ALA A 155 -6.29 19.73 -2.01
N SER A 156 -5.23 20.29 -2.61
CA SER A 156 -4.16 19.54 -3.29
C SER A 156 -2.90 19.40 -2.44
N SER A 157 -2.97 19.66 -1.13
CA SER A 157 -1.84 19.43 -0.22
C SER A 157 -1.47 17.95 -0.14
N PRO A 158 -0.24 17.63 0.31
CA PRO A 158 0.16 16.25 0.52
C PRO A 158 -0.59 15.60 1.68
N TYR A 159 -0.87 14.31 1.51
CA TYR A 159 -1.48 13.41 2.47
C TYR A 159 -0.67 12.12 2.54
N THR A 160 -0.69 11.50 3.71
CA THR A 160 -0.22 10.12 3.91
C THR A 160 -1.08 9.45 4.96
N GLN A 161 -1.15 8.13 4.95
CA GLN A 161 -1.88 7.36 5.96
C GLN A 161 -0.92 6.45 6.70
N MET A 162 -0.80 6.66 8.01
CA MET A 162 -0.09 5.77 8.92
C MET A 162 -0.95 4.53 9.15
N LEU A 163 -0.35 3.35 9.06
CA LEU A 163 -1.00 2.05 9.30
C LEU A 163 -0.57 1.49 10.65
N PHE A 164 -1.51 0.86 11.34
CA PHE A 164 -1.29 0.22 12.64
C PHE A 164 -1.96 -1.15 12.69
N HIS A 165 -1.32 -2.12 13.35
CA HIS A 165 -1.89 -3.41 13.71
C HIS A 165 -1.86 -3.53 15.23
N ASN A 166 -3.03 -3.65 15.88
CA ASN A 166 -3.11 -3.75 17.33
C ASN A 166 -2.32 -2.65 18.08
N GLY A 167 -2.31 -1.44 17.51
CA GLY A 167 -1.59 -0.26 18.04
C GLY A 167 -0.11 -0.16 17.65
N ASP A 168 0.48 -1.22 17.06
CA ASP A 168 1.83 -1.20 16.55
C ASP A 168 1.89 -0.53 15.17
N TYR A 169 2.81 0.42 15.01
CA TYR A 169 2.97 1.16 13.75
C TYR A 169 3.67 0.30 12.69
N LEU A 170 3.03 0.18 11.53
CA LEU A 170 3.49 -0.65 10.41
C LEU A 170 4.21 0.11 9.30
N GLY A 171 4.04 1.44 9.26
CA GLY A 171 4.51 2.27 8.15
C GLY A 171 3.37 3.09 7.54
N THR A 172 3.56 3.52 6.30
CA THR A 172 2.57 4.29 5.54
C THR A 172 2.06 3.53 4.34
N THR A 173 0.86 3.87 3.86
CA THR A 173 0.28 3.26 2.65
C THR A 173 1.15 3.43 1.41
N THR A 174 1.95 4.50 1.35
CA THR A 174 2.85 4.81 0.23
C THR A 174 4.18 5.34 0.76
N SER A 175 5.26 5.15 -0.01
CA SER A 175 6.61 5.63 0.32
C SER A 175 6.75 7.17 0.25
N GLN A 176 5.88 7.82 -0.51
CA GLN A 176 5.81 9.27 -0.67
C GLN A 176 4.40 9.76 -0.39
N ALA A 177 4.29 11.01 0.07
CA ALA A 177 3.00 11.67 0.23
C ALA A 177 2.33 11.91 -1.12
N ILE A 178 1.01 11.73 -1.18
CA ILE A 178 0.21 11.94 -2.39
C ILE A 178 -0.63 13.20 -2.19
N GLY A 179 -0.78 14.01 -3.25
CA GLY A 179 -1.69 15.15 -3.21
C GLY A 179 -3.14 14.71 -3.05
N PHE A 180 -4.00 15.58 -2.52
CA PHE A 180 -5.43 15.34 -2.33
C PHE A 180 -5.76 14.34 -1.22
N TYR A 181 -6.89 14.58 -0.55
CA TYR A 181 -7.36 13.73 0.54
C TYR A 181 -7.67 12.31 0.01
N PRO A 182 -7.06 11.25 0.55
CA PRO A 182 -7.38 9.88 0.15
C PRO A 182 -8.75 9.49 0.71
N THR A 183 -9.59 8.87 -0.11
CA THR A 183 -10.84 8.26 0.39
C THR A 183 -10.52 6.85 0.84
N THR A 184 -10.74 6.54 2.12
CA THR A 184 -10.41 5.23 2.70
C THR A 184 -11.65 4.57 3.25
N ASP A 185 -11.95 3.39 2.73
CA ASP A 185 -13.06 2.55 3.14
C ASP A 185 -12.52 1.29 3.82
N ARG A 186 -13.11 0.94 4.97
CA ARG A 186 -12.83 -0.33 5.64
C ARG A 186 -13.57 -1.45 4.91
N LEU A 187 -12.85 -2.48 4.49
CA LEU A 187 -13.46 -3.65 3.84
C LEU A 187 -13.82 -4.71 4.87
N ASP A 188 -12.89 -4.98 5.81
CA ASP A 188 -13.07 -5.86 6.96
C ASP A 188 -12.09 -5.46 8.10
N ASP A 189 -11.91 -6.33 9.09
CA ASP A 189 -11.08 -6.04 10.27
C ASP A 189 -9.58 -5.90 9.91
N SER A 190 -9.11 -6.65 8.89
CA SER A 190 -7.70 -6.71 8.50
C SER A 190 -7.38 -5.96 7.22
N SER A 191 -8.37 -5.39 6.52
CA SER A 191 -8.17 -4.75 5.22
C SER A 191 -8.91 -3.43 5.02
N ILE A 192 -8.26 -2.54 4.28
CA ILE A 192 -8.79 -1.24 3.86
C ILE A 192 -8.58 -1.05 2.36
N GLN A 193 -9.50 -0.34 1.72
CA GLN A 193 -9.34 0.17 0.37
C GLN A 193 -9.09 1.67 0.42
N VAL A 194 -8.09 2.13 -0.32
CA VAL A 194 -7.75 3.54 -0.45
C VAL A 194 -7.88 3.95 -1.90
N THR A 195 -8.72 4.95 -2.16
CA THR A 195 -8.83 5.62 -3.44
C THR A 195 -8.05 6.92 -3.39
N TYR A 196 -6.96 6.97 -4.16
CA TYR A 196 -6.14 8.16 -4.36
C TYR A 196 -6.67 9.00 -5.51
N THR A 197 -6.69 10.32 -5.32
CA THR A 197 -6.94 11.29 -6.39
C THR A 197 -5.62 11.87 -6.87
N TYR A 198 -5.45 12.05 -8.17
CA TYR A 198 -4.28 12.70 -8.75
C TYR A 198 -4.67 13.50 -10.00
N VAL A 199 -3.78 14.41 -10.42
CA VAL A 199 -3.93 15.20 -11.65
C VAL A 199 -3.59 14.32 -12.84
N GLU A 200 -4.53 14.15 -13.77
CA GLU A 200 -4.29 13.37 -14.98
C GLU A 200 -3.85 14.28 -16.14
N GLY A 201 -2.78 13.89 -16.83
CA GLY A 201 -2.27 14.64 -17.99
C GLY A 201 -1.92 16.10 -17.67
N ASN A 202 -2.66 17.04 -18.26
CA ASN A 202 -2.44 18.48 -18.10
C ASN A 202 -3.60 19.18 -17.34
N GLU A 203 -4.35 18.43 -16.54
CA GLU A 203 -5.39 18.98 -15.68
C GLU A 203 -4.84 20.02 -14.70
N SER A 204 -5.71 20.94 -14.29
CA SER A 204 -5.41 21.78 -13.14
C SER A 204 -5.64 20.99 -11.84
N ASN A 205 -5.04 21.42 -10.73
CA ASN A 205 -5.32 20.80 -9.42
C ASN A 205 -6.81 20.86 -9.05
N ALA A 206 -7.54 21.87 -9.51
CA ALA A 206 -8.97 22.01 -9.22
C ALA A 206 -9.83 20.98 -9.99
N ASP A 207 -9.30 20.45 -11.10
CA ASP A 207 -9.99 19.54 -12.00
C ASP A 207 -9.47 18.09 -11.90
N ALA A 208 -8.66 17.78 -10.88
CA ALA A 208 -7.99 16.49 -10.72
C ALA A 208 -8.97 15.30 -10.79
N SER A 209 -8.96 14.59 -11.91
CA SER A 209 -9.92 13.51 -12.21
C SER A 209 -9.32 12.11 -12.09
N GLY A 210 -7.99 11.99 -12.09
CA GLY A 210 -7.27 10.73 -11.95
C GLY A 210 -7.65 10.00 -10.66
N ARG A 211 -7.84 8.68 -10.74
CA ARG A 211 -8.12 7.79 -9.61
C ARG A 211 -7.23 6.57 -9.66
N ALA A 212 -6.68 6.17 -8.52
CA ALA A 212 -5.95 4.92 -8.35
C ALA A 212 -6.46 4.24 -7.07
N VAL A 213 -6.86 2.97 -7.18
CA VAL A 213 -7.45 2.22 -6.08
C VAL A 213 -6.47 1.16 -5.60
N SER A 214 -6.09 1.26 -4.32
CA SER A 214 -5.21 0.31 -3.65
C SER A 214 -5.95 -0.39 -2.52
N THR A 215 -5.62 -1.65 -2.26
CA THR A 215 -6.08 -2.40 -1.09
C THR A 215 -4.86 -2.77 -0.26
N TYR A 216 -4.99 -2.59 1.06
CA TYR A 216 -3.96 -2.92 2.04
C TYR A 216 -4.54 -3.90 3.04
N THR A 217 -3.91 -5.07 3.16
CA THR A 217 -4.40 -6.16 4.00
C THR A 217 -3.29 -6.61 4.94
N TRP A 218 -3.59 -6.71 6.23
CA TRP A 218 -2.70 -7.33 7.19
C TRP A 218 -2.58 -8.84 6.92
N ASN A 219 -1.34 -9.29 6.70
CA ASN A 219 -1.01 -10.70 6.52
C ASN A 219 -0.37 -11.24 7.80
N GLU A 220 -1.13 -12.08 8.52
CA GLU A 220 -0.68 -12.69 9.77
C GLU A 220 0.52 -13.64 9.59
N SER A 221 0.69 -14.24 8.41
CA SER A 221 1.78 -15.20 8.18
C SER A 221 3.13 -14.52 7.99
N THR A 222 3.13 -13.31 7.44
CA THR A 222 4.35 -12.52 7.20
C THR A 222 4.52 -11.35 8.16
N GLU A 223 3.54 -11.13 9.04
CA GLU A 223 3.48 -9.99 9.97
C GLU A 223 3.69 -8.64 9.25
N SER A 224 3.06 -8.50 8.09
CA SER A 224 3.25 -7.36 7.18
C SER A 224 1.95 -6.96 6.49
N ILE A 225 1.97 -5.84 5.77
CA ILE A 225 0.84 -5.44 4.91
C ILE A 225 1.09 -5.97 3.50
N ASP A 226 0.15 -6.71 2.96
CA ASP A 226 0.08 -6.99 1.53
C ASP A 226 -0.62 -5.83 0.82
N HIS A 227 -0.04 -5.39 -0.29
CA HIS A 227 -0.63 -4.39 -1.17
C HIS A 227 -1.08 -5.02 -2.49
N ALA A 228 -2.27 -4.61 -2.91
CA ALA A 228 -2.84 -4.94 -4.22
C ALA A 228 -3.48 -3.68 -4.85
N GLY A 229 -3.61 -3.70 -6.17
CA GLY A 229 -4.20 -2.60 -6.93
C GLY A 229 -3.17 -1.58 -7.42
N GLU A 230 -3.62 -0.35 -7.64
CA GLU A 230 -2.86 0.69 -8.34
C GLU A 230 -2.48 1.82 -7.39
N TRP A 231 -1.24 2.29 -7.52
CA TRP A 231 -0.82 3.59 -7.01
C TRP A 231 -0.96 4.66 -8.10
N PRO A 232 -1.10 5.95 -7.73
CA PRO A 232 -0.96 7.04 -8.68
C PRO A 232 0.35 6.94 -9.47
N PRO A 233 0.40 7.44 -10.72
CA PRO A 233 1.60 7.38 -11.54
C PRO A 233 2.83 7.99 -10.85
N GLY A 234 3.94 7.26 -10.88
CA GLY A 234 5.21 7.70 -10.29
C GLY A 234 5.34 7.47 -8.78
N ILE A 235 4.38 6.78 -8.15
CA ILE A 235 4.41 6.40 -6.74
C ILE A 235 4.58 4.88 -6.61
N GLY A 236 5.43 4.47 -5.66
CA GLY A 236 5.68 3.09 -5.24
C GLY A 236 6.85 2.99 -4.29
#